data_AF-A0A7X2IIQ6-F1
#
_entry.id   AF-A0A7X2IIQ6-F1
#
_cell.length_a   1.000
_cell.length_b   1.000
_cell.length_c   1.000
_cell.angle_alpha   90.00
_cell.angle_beta   90.00
_cell.angle_gamma   90.00
#
_symmetry.space_group_name_H-M   'P 1'
#
loop_
_entity.id
_entity.type
_entity.pdbx_description
1 polymer ?
#
loop_
_entity_poly.entity_id
_entity_poly.type
_entity_poly.pdbx_seq_one_letter_code
_entity_poly.pdbx_strand_id
1 'polypeptide(L)'
;MHQSCRYTLNRITEILTHTEGGLRKRINENRELTLLLQREAPTFIKQFPWVLRWLDSQDSFFIAVESVAPLGADPSDERRNAPRGQ
;
A
#
# COMPACT_ATOMS: atom_id res chain seq x y z
N MET A 1 20.40 -7.28 21.24
CA MET A 1 18.98 -7.50 20.88
C MET A 1 18.34 -6.33 20.13
N HIS A 2 18.42 -5.08 20.61
CA HIS A 2 17.77 -3.92 19.96
C HIS A 2 18.18 -3.66 18.49
N GLN A 3 19.42 -3.95 18.12
CA GLN A 3 19.96 -3.63 16.79
C GLN A 3 19.40 -4.53 15.68
N SER A 4 19.17 -5.82 15.98
CA SER A 4 18.59 -6.77 15.04
C SER A 4 17.11 -6.49 14.78
N CYS A 5 16.34 -6.15 15.83
CA CYS A 5 14.95 -5.76 15.69
C CYS A 5 14.80 -4.48 14.82
N ARG A 6 15.65 -3.47 15.06
CA ARG A 6 15.67 -2.26 14.24
C ARG A 6 16.04 -2.53 12.77
N TYR A 7 17.01 -3.42 12.53
CA TYR A 7 17.38 -3.82 11.17
C TYR A 7 16.21 -4.50 10.45
N THR A 8 15.53 -5.43 11.10
CA THR A 8 14.37 -6.14 10.52
C THR A 8 13.24 -5.16 10.20
N LEU A 9 12.92 -4.23 11.10
CA LEU A 9 11.89 -3.22 10.86
C LEU A 9 12.24 -2.32 9.67
N ASN A 10 13.49 -1.85 9.57
CA ASN A 10 13.93 -1.03 8.44
C ASN A 10 13.77 -1.77 7.11
N ARG A 11 14.11 -3.06 7.06
CA ARG A 11 13.93 -3.88 5.85
C ARG A 11 12.47 -4.09 5.49
N ILE A 12 11.60 -4.31 6.47
CA ILE A 12 10.16 -4.40 6.24
C ILE A 12 9.65 -3.08 5.67
N THR A 13 10.03 -1.95 6.28
CA THR A 13 9.67 -0.61 5.79
C THR A 13 10.13 -0.41 4.35
N GLU A 14 11.37 -0.77 4.01
CA GLU A 14 11.92 -0.67 2.65
C GLU A 14 11.11 -1.50 1.64
N ILE A 15 10.74 -2.73 1.99
CA ILE A 15 9.91 -3.59 1.15
C ILE A 15 8.54 -2.95 0.92
N LEU A 16 7.88 -2.48 1.99
CA LEU A 16 6.54 -1.88 1.91
C LEU A 16 6.52 -0.57 1.11
N THR A 17 7.64 0.16 1.04
CA THR A 17 7.77 1.44 0.33
C THR A 17 8.19 1.30 -1.12
N HIS A 18 9.13 0.40 -1.41
CA HIS A 18 9.85 0.41 -2.69
C HIS A 18 9.56 -0.82 -3.56
N THR A 19 9.12 -1.93 -2.99
CA THR A 19 8.86 -3.13 -3.79
C THR A 19 7.64 -2.90 -4.66
N GLU A 20 7.82 -2.99 -5.98
CA GLU A 20 6.75 -2.83 -6.99
C GLU A 20 6.02 -1.47 -6.90
N GLY A 21 6.70 -0.45 -6.37
CA GLY A 21 6.19 0.91 -6.16
C GLY A 21 5.33 1.09 -4.90
N GLY A 22 5.39 0.13 -3.98
CA GLY A 22 4.94 0.28 -2.59
C GLY A 22 3.44 0.07 -2.35
N LEU A 23 3.04 0.14 -1.08
CA LEU A 23 1.68 -0.14 -0.61
C LEU A 23 0.61 0.67 -1.33
N ARG A 24 0.81 1.98 -1.51
CA ARG A 24 -0.16 2.86 -2.19
C ARG A 24 -0.44 2.41 -3.62
N LYS A 25 0.61 2.04 -4.36
CA LYS A 25 0.46 1.53 -5.72
C LYS A 25 -0.31 0.22 -5.73
N ARG A 26 -0.03 -0.69 -4.78
CA ARG A 26 -0.77 -1.96 -4.65
C ARG A 26 -2.25 -1.76 -4.37
N ILE A 27 -2.61 -0.83 -3.46
CA ILE A 27 -4.01 -0.47 -3.21
C ILE A 27 -4.68 0.03 -4.49
N ASN A 28 -4.01 0.91 -5.24
CA ASN A 28 -4.56 1.43 -6.49
C ASN A 28 -4.73 0.33 -7.56
N GLU A 29 -3.72 -0.51 -7.78
CA GLU A 29 -3.78 -1.64 -8.72
C GLU A 29 -4.90 -2.63 -8.36
N ASN A 30 -5.12 -2.87 -7.07
CA ASN A 30 -6.16 -3.77 -6.59
C ASN A 30 -7.58 -3.24 -6.85
N ARG A 31 -7.77 -1.91 -6.71
CA ARG A 31 -9.02 -1.23 -7.11
C ARG A 31 -9.23 -1.25 -8.62
N GLU A 32 -8.18 -1.00 -9.40
CA GLU A 32 -8.23 -1.09 -10.86
C GLU A 32 -8.62 -2.49 -11.33
N LEU A 33 -8.04 -3.54 -10.74
CA LEU A 33 -8.40 -4.93 -11.03
C LEU A 33 -9.86 -5.22 -10.66
N THR A 34 -10.32 -4.74 -9.51
CA THR A 34 -11.71 -4.89 -9.08
C THR A 34 -12.67 -4.29 -10.11
N LEU A 35 -12.41 -3.05 -10.55
CA LEU A 35 -13.21 -2.37 -11.56
C LEU A 35 -13.16 -3.10 -12.91
N LEU A 36 -11.97 -3.57 -13.32
CA LEU A 36 -11.79 -4.33 -14.55
C LEU A 36 -12.62 -5.61 -14.52
N LEU A 37 -12.58 -6.38 -13.44
CA LEU A 37 -13.34 -7.63 -13.33
C LEU A 37 -14.85 -7.39 -13.30
N GLN A 38 -15.31 -6.35 -12.62
CA GLN A 38 -16.73 -5.98 -12.62
C GLN A 38 -17.22 -5.59 -14.03
N ARG A 39 -16.37 -4.90 -14.80
CA ARG A 39 -16.70 -4.42 -16.15
C ARG A 39 -16.61 -5.53 -17.21
N GLU A 40 -15.49 -6.24 -17.25
CA GLU A 40 -15.14 -7.16 -18.34
C GLU A 40 -15.53 -8.63 -18.04
N ALA A 41 -15.65 -8.99 -16.75
CA ALA A 41 -15.90 -10.37 -16.34
C ALA A 41 -17.05 -10.51 -15.30
N PRO A 42 -18.23 -9.90 -15.53
CA PRO A 42 -19.31 -9.90 -14.54
C PRO A 42 -19.84 -11.30 -14.24
N THR A 43 -19.83 -12.22 -15.21
CA THR A 43 -20.25 -13.62 -14.99
C THR A 43 -19.28 -14.36 -14.07
N PHE A 44 -17.97 -14.12 -14.22
CA PHE A 44 -16.95 -14.69 -13.34
C PHE A 44 -17.16 -14.23 -11.90
N ILE A 45 -17.43 -12.93 -11.70
CA ILE A 45 -17.72 -12.39 -10.37
C ILE A 45 -18.99 -13.00 -9.75
N LYS A 46 -20.04 -13.22 -10.55
CA LYS A 46 -21.25 -13.90 -10.08
C LYS A 46 -20.99 -15.34 -9.64
N GLN A 47 -20.14 -16.06 -10.39
CA GLN A 47 -19.78 -17.44 -10.09
C GLN A 47 -18.84 -17.54 -8.88
N PHE A 48 -17.95 -16.56 -8.70
CA PHE A 48 -16.95 -16.54 -7.63
C PHE A 48 -16.98 -15.24 -6.82
N PRO A 49 -18.05 -14.97 -6.04
CA PRO A 49 -18.17 -13.72 -5.28
C PRO A 49 -17.07 -13.54 -4.22
N TRP A 50 -16.41 -14.62 -3.83
CA TRP A 50 -15.28 -14.58 -2.90
C TRP A 50 -14.08 -13.83 -3.45
N VAL A 51 -13.92 -13.73 -4.78
CA VAL A 51 -12.82 -12.99 -5.40
C VAL A 51 -12.90 -11.52 -5.03
N LEU A 52 -14.08 -10.90 -5.09
CA LEU A 52 -14.25 -9.50 -4.66
C LEU A 52 -13.95 -9.33 -3.17
N ARG A 53 -14.41 -10.26 -2.33
CA ARG A 53 -14.12 -10.22 -0.89
C ARG A 53 -12.63 -10.38 -0.59
N TRP A 54 -11.94 -11.20 -1.38
CA TRP A 54 -10.50 -11.36 -1.27
C TRP A 54 -9.78 -10.07 -1.65
N LEU A 55 -10.13 -9.44 -2.79
CA LEU A 55 -9.57 -8.15 -3.21
C LEU A 55 -9.83 -7.08 -2.14
N ASP A 56 -11.05 -6.96 -1.62
CA ASP A 56 -11.41 -6.02 -0.55
C ASP A 56 -10.61 -6.27 0.75
N SER A 57 -10.36 -7.53 1.09
CA SER A 57 -9.50 -7.89 2.23
C SER A 57 -8.04 -7.45 2.05
N GLN A 58 -7.53 -7.43 0.81
CA GLN A 58 -6.18 -6.92 0.53
C GLN A 58 -6.11 -5.40 0.74
N ASP A 59 -7.10 -4.65 0.24
CA ASP A 59 -7.20 -3.20 0.47
C ASP A 59 -7.25 -2.89 1.97
N SER A 60 -8.09 -3.60 2.72
CA SER A 60 -8.21 -3.44 4.18
C SER A 60 -6.88 -3.72 4.90
N PHE A 61 -6.17 -4.78 4.50
CA PHE A 61 -4.86 -5.12 5.06
C PHE A 61 -3.83 -4.03 4.76
N PHE A 62 -3.72 -3.58 3.51
CA PHE A 62 -2.72 -2.57 3.13
C PHE A 62 -2.99 -1.20 3.77
N ILE A 63 -4.26 -0.80 3.91
CA ILE A 63 -4.66 0.41 4.63
C ILE A 63 -4.25 0.32 6.11
N ALA A 64 -4.48 -0.84 6.74
CA ALA A 64 -4.06 -1.07 8.13
C ALA A 64 -2.54 -0.95 8.27
N VAL A 65 -1.77 -1.52 7.34
CA VAL A 65 -0.30 -1.39 7.34
C VAL A 65 0.15 0.08 7.16
N GLU A 66 -0.46 0.81 6.22
CA GLU A 66 -0.16 2.23 6.01
C GLU A 66 -0.47 3.09 7.25
N SER A 67 -1.49 2.74 8.03
CA SER A 67 -1.87 3.49 9.24
C SER A 67 -0.83 3.40 10.36
N VAL A 68 -0.10 2.29 10.46
CA VAL A 68 0.91 2.05 11.53
C VAL A 68 2.33 2.36 11.08
N ALA A 69 2.57 2.32 9.77
CA ALA A 69 3.77 2.79 9.14
C ALA A 69 3.34 3.87 8.14
N PRO A 70 3.14 5.13 8.57
CA PRO A 70 2.88 6.22 7.63
C PRO A 70 4.13 6.41 6.78
N LEU A 71 4.19 5.67 5.68
CA LEU A 71 5.26 5.65 4.69
C LEU A 71 5.17 6.95 3.88
N GLY A 72 5.50 8.06 4.54
CA GLY A 72 5.22 9.41 4.02
C GLY A 72 5.71 10.55 4.91
N ALA A 73 6.73 10.32 5.73
CA ALA A 73 7.62 11.39 6.15
C ALA A 73 9.04 10.97 5.74
N ASP A 74 9.38 11.19 4.47
CA ASP A 74 10.78 11.34 4.13
C ASP A 74 11.26 12.61 4.87
N PRO A 75 12.29 12.55 5.73
CA PRO A 75 12.89 13.75 6.33
C PRO A 75 13.38 14.77 5.28
N SER A 76 13.49 14.36 4.01
CA SER A 76 13.78 15.23 2.89
C SER A 76 12.57 16.03 2.38
N ASP A 77 11.33 15.58 2.61
CA ASP A 77 10.10 16.31 2.26
C ASP A 77 9.90 17.56 3.16
N GLU A 78 10.37 17.52 4.41
CA GLU A 78 10.41 18.71 5.29
C GLU A 78 11.37 19.79 4.75
N ARG A 79 12.46 19.41 4.07
CA ARG A 79 13.38 20.38 3.44
C ARG A 79 12.79 21.00 2.17
N ARG A 80 11.85 20.33 1.51
CA ARG A 80 11.20 20.80 0.28
C ARG A 80 10.09 21.82 0.57
N ASN A 81 9.47 21.72 1.74
CA ASN A 81 8.37 22.59 2.20
C ASN A 81 8.78 23.65 3.24
N ALA A 82 10.08 23.76 3.58
CA ALA A 82 10.56 24.84 4.42
C ALA A 82 10.28 26.20 3.74
N PRO A 83 9.67 27.18 4.42
CA PRO A 83 9.49 28.51 3.85
C PRO A 83 10.88 29.05 3.50
N ARG A 84 11.08 29.41 2.23
CA ARG A 84 12.30 30.09 1.82
C ARG A 84 12.37 31.38 2.64
N GLY A 85 13.39 31.46 3.50
CA GLY A 85 13.61 32.61 4.36
C GLY A 85 13.60 33.91 3.56
N GLN A 86 12.97 34.93 4.14
CA GLN A 86 13.01 36.32 3.68
C GLN A 86 14.43 36.87 3.70
#